data_AF-A0A2U8PEU6-F1
#
_entry.id   AF-A0A2U8PEU6-F1
#
_cell.length_a   1.000
_cell.length_b   1.000
_cell.length_c   1.000
_cell.angle_alpha   90.00
_cell.angle_beta   90.00
_cell.angle_gamma   90.00
#
_symmetry.space_group_name_H-M   'P 1'
#
loop_
_entity.id
_entity.type
_entity.pdbx_description
1 polymer ?
#
loop_
_entity_poly.entity_id
_entity_poly.type
_entity_poly.pdbx_seq_one_letter_code
_entity_poly.pdbx_strand_id
1 'polypeptide(L)' 'MNRPKVIIVGSGAAVSMFAVDLADEAEALALARLITQQTGRVVTVHDAEGEFVGTIRPLPKN' A
#
# COMPACT_ATOMS: atom_id res chain seq x y z
N MET A 1 7.68 -6.62 19.61
CA MET A 1 7.16 -7.49 18.53
C MET A 1 6.74 -6.57 17.41
N ASN A 2 7.39 -6.63 16.24
CA ASN A 2 6.90 -5.91 15.05
C ASN A 2 5.59 -6.58 14.63
N ARG A 3 4.50 -5.81 14.60
CA ARG A 3 3.20 -6.29 14.14
C ARG A 3 3.19 -6.18 12.60
N PRO A 4 2.71 -7.20 11.88
CA PRO A 4 2.66 -7.19 10.42
C PRO A 4 1.75 -6.06 9.90
N LYS A 5 2.24 -5.14 9.04
CA LYS A 5 1.38 -4.08 8.46
C LYS A 5 0.79 -4.52 7.11
N VAL A 6 -0.53 -4.67 7.04
CA VAL A 6 -1.23 -5.21 5.87
C VAL A 6 -1.36 -4.17 4.74
N ILE A 7 -0.87 -4.47 3.53
CA ILE A 7 -1.06 -3.61 2.35
C ILE A 7 -2.34 -4.01 1.59
N ILE A 8 -3.14 -3.04 1.13
CA ILE A 8 -4.33 -3.29 0.32
C ILE A 8 -4.18 -2.58 -1.04
N VAL A 9 -4.00 -3.33 -2.13
CA VAL A 9 -3.85 -2.74 -3.47
C VAL A 9 -5.19 -2.76 -4.21
N GLY A 10 -5.83 -1.60 -4.37
CA GLY A 10 -7.05 -1.51 -5.16
C GLY A 10 -7.34 -0.13 -5.73
N SER A 11 -7.33 -0.03 -7.06
CA SER A 11 -8.17 0.93 -7.78
C SER A 11 -8.74 0.30 -9.04
N GLY A 12 -10.00 -0.12 -8.99
CA GLY A 12 -10.74 -0.70 -10.12
C GLY A 12 -11.77 -1.76 -9.70
N ALA A 13 -12.50 -2.32 -10.67
CA ALA A 13 -13.53 -3.36 -10.46
C ALA A 13 -12.99 -4.71 -9.92
N ALA A 14 -11.67 -4.88 -9.86
CA ALA A 14 -10.99 -6.01 -9.23
C ALA A 14 -9.99 -5.47 -8.19
N VAL A 15 -10.40 -5.47 -6.93
CA VAL A 15 -9.52 -5.14 -5.79
C VAL A 15 -8.59 -6.32 -5.56
N SER A 16 -7.27 -6.13 -5.68
CA SER A 16 -6.28 -7.18 -5.45
C SER A 16 -5.61 -6.96 -4.08
N MET A 17 -6.12 -7.60 -3.03
CA MET A 17 -5.55 -7.44 -1.69
C MET A 17 -4.27 -8.29 -1.54
N PHE A 18 -3.18 -7.69 -1.05
CA PHE A 18 -1.91 -8.37 -0.82
C PHE A 18 -1.35 -8.02 0.57
N ALA A 19 -1.52 -8.92 1.53
CA ALA A 19 -0.88 -8.77 2.82
C ALA A 19 0.63 -9.04 2.69
N VAL A 20 1.45 -8.12 3.18
CA VAL A 20 2.91 -8.25 3.25
C VAL A 20 3.31 -8.03 4.69
N ASP A 21 4.20 -8.85 5.22
CA ASP A 21 4.77 -8.62 6.55
C ASP A 21 5.91 -7.60 6.43
N LEU A 22 5.80 -6.49 7.17
CA LEU A 22 6.71 -5.35 7.09
C LEU A 22 7.08 -4.90 8.49
N ALA A 23 8.31 -4.37 8.65
CA ALA A 23 8.84 -4.03 9.95
C ALA A 23 8.15 -2.81 10.57
N ASP A 24 7.80 -1.82 9.75
CA ASP A 24 7.20 -0.57 10.21
C ASP A 24 6.36 0.15 9.13
N GLU A 25 5.84 1.33 9.50
CA GLU A 25 5.05 2.18 8.61
C GLU A 25 5.84 2.75 7.44
N ALA A 26 7.11 3.09 7.66
CA ALA A 26 7.95 3.72 6.66
C ALA A 26 8.22 2.72 5.52
N GLU A 27 8.47 1.45 5.85
CA GLU A 27 8.57 0.38 4.86
C GLU A 27 7.26 0.18 4.09
N ALA A 28 6.11 0.19 4.77
CA ALA A 28 4.80 0.05 4.11
C ALA A 28 4.53 1.18 3.11
N LEU A 29 4.83 2.42 3.49
CA LEU A 29 4.68 3.59 2.61
C LEU A 29 5.71 3.56 1.46
N ALA A 30 6.94 3.11 1.70
CA ALA A 30 7.95 2.97 0.67
C ALA A 30 7.56 1.92 -0.38
N LEU A 31 7.07 0.75 0.07
CA LEU A 31 6.57 -0.30 -0.82
C LEU A 31 5.33 0.17 -1.59
N ALA A 32 4.39 0.83 -0.92
CA ALA A 32 3.21 1.41 -1.58
C ALA A 32 3.59 2.41 -2.69
N ARG A 33 4.61 3.25 -2.46
CA ARG A 33 5.16 4.17 -3.48
C ARG A 33 5.75 3.41 -4.66
N LEU A 34 6.53 2.36 -4.41
CA LEU A 34 7.12 1.54 -5.47
C LEU A 34 6.04 0.87 -6.34
N ILE A 35 5.05 0.23 -5.69
CA ILE A 35 3.92 -0.41 -6.39
C ILE A 35 3.16 0.63 -7.21
N THR A 36 2.89 1.80 -6.64
CA THR A 36 2.20 2.90 -7.31
C THR A 36 2.97 3.40 -8.54
N GLN A 37 4.30 3.50 -8.46
CA GLN A 37 5.16 3.90 -9.58
C GLN A 37 5.22 2.84 -10.69
N GLN A 38 5.30 1.56 -10.32
CA GLN A 38 5.39 0.45 -11.29
C GLN A 38 4.07 0.17 -11.99
N THR A 39 2.97 0.21 -11.24
CA THR A 39 1.65 -0.19 -11.75
C THR A 39 0.81 0.97 -12.27
N GLY A 40 1.13 2.21 -11.86
CA GLY A 40 0.29 3.37 -12.14
C GLY A 40 -1.08 3.32 -11.45
N ARG A 41 -1.24 2.47 -10.43
CA ARG A 41 -2.48 2.32 -9.65
C ARG A 41 -2.40 3.07 -8.33
N VAL A 42 -3.56 3.43 -7.79
CA VAL A 42 -3.63 3.95 -6.42
C VAL A 42 -3.46 2.79 -5.45
N VAL A 43 -2.64 2.98 -4.43
CA VAL A 43 -2.38 1.99 -3.37
C VAL A 43 -2.86 2.54 -2.04
N THR A 44 -3.59 1.72 -1.28
CA THR A 44 -4.06 2.04 0.06
C THR A 44 -3.30 1.20 1.07
N VAL A 45 -2.85 1.82 2.15
CA VAL A 45 -2.07 1.15 3.20
C VAL A 45 -2.95 1.05 4.44
N HIS A 46 -3.04 -0.16 4.98
CA HIS A 46 -3.67 -0.43 6.25
C HIS A 46 -2.61 -0.94 7.24
N ASP A 47 -2.92 -0.94 8.53
CA ASP A 47 -2.07 -1.58 9.53
C ASP A 47 -2.49 -3.04 9.78
N ALA A 48 -1.90 -3.66 10.81
CA ALA A 48 -2.18 -5.03 11.22
C ALA A 48 -3.64 -5.25 11.67
N GLU A 49 -4.27 -4.19 12.18
CA GLU A 49 -5.61 -4.19 12.74
C GLU A 49 -6.65 -3.84 11.66
N GLY A 50 -6.19 -3.51 10.45
CA GLY A 50 -7.02 -3.11 9.31
C GLY A 50 -7.30 -1.61 9.28
N GLU A 51 -6.70 -0.83 10.18
CA GLU A 51 -6.89 0.61 10.25
C GLU A 51 -6.19 1.31 9.08
N PHE A 52 -6.81 2.37 8.57
CA PHE A 52 -6.28 3.12 7.45
C PHE A 52 -5.05 3.93 7.87
N VAL A 53 -3.93 3.72 7.18
CA VAL A 53 -2.69 4.46 7.38
C VAL A 53 -2.56 5.58 6.36
N GLY A 54 -2.86 5.30 5.09
CA GLY A 54 -2.67 6.29 4.03
C GLY A 54 -2.99 5.78 2.63
N THR A 55 -2.94 6.70 1.66
CA THR A 55 -3.15 6.40 0.24
C THR A 55 -2.06 7.06 -0.60
N ILE A 56 -1.46 6.30 -1.50
CA ILE A 56 -0.44 6.76 -2.43
C ILE A 56 -1.02 6.77 -3.85
N ARG A 57 -0.83 7.89 -4.55
CA ARG A 57 -1.31 8.09 -5.93
C ARG A 57 -0.12 8.14 -6.89
N PRO A 58 -0.30 7.68 -8.15
CA PRO A 58 0.72 7.80 -9.17
C PRO A 58 1.08 9.27 -9.38
N LEU A 59 2.36 9.55 -9.62
CA LEU A 59 2.75 10.86 -10.10
C LEU A 59 2.18 11.05 -11.51
N PRO A 60 1.67 12.25 -11.84
CA PRO A 60 1.26 12.55 -13.20
C PRO A 60 2.47 12.37 -14.13
N LYS A 61 2.29 11.59 -15.19
CA LYS A 61 3.27 11.53 -16.29
C LYS A 61 3.12 12.83 -17.09
N ASN A 62 4.09 13.74 -16.94
CA ASN A 62 4.28 14.87 -17.85
C ASN A 62 4.74 14.39 -19.22
#